data_AF-A0A9X4KG49-F1
#
_entry.id   AF-A0A9X4KG49-F1
#
_cell.length_a   1.000
_cell.length_b   1.000
_cell.length_c   1.000
_cell.angle_alpha   90.00
_cell.angle_beta   90.00
_cell.angle_gamma   90.00
#
_symmetry.space_group_name_H-M   'P 1'
#
loop_
_entity.id
_entity.type
_entity.pdbx_description
1 polymer ?
#
loop_
_entity_poly.entity_id
_entity_poly.type
_entity_poly.pdbx_seq_one_letter_code
_entity_poly.pdbx_strand_id
1 'polypeptide(L)'
;MLAPKYNYADPVDGLYGLTYKLDDPAMKLVPVEQTDWYKEAVTWAKKWADEGIIPTDLMINRDAHAGESSNLKVVGFNSNEYINFNDFLGKPENFYSELYPEGNYLRRSPLANMMAINKNAKNPERALMFMDMMATDQSLYDMVLFGIEGKTYVKNGDTFVYPEGMTAETSNYMDWQGQWGFWRDNLVRPTQSRTAEGWKNIADFTNQPNSLVSGLTGFFPTTDTIKNEIAKRTALTTEAGKPLMYGIVKDADKALADYIEKQKKAGTDKIVAEIQKQADAFLAAKK
;
A
#
# COMPACT_ATOMS: atom_id res chain seq x y z
N MET A 1 -9.87 5.61 -0.82
CA MET A 1 -11.22 5.06 -1.05
C MET A 1 -11.82 5.59 -2.33
N LEU A 2 -12.01 6.90 -2.49
CA LEU A 2 -12.68 7.47 -3.68
C LEU A 2 -11.80 7.64 -4.92
N ALA A 3 -10.47 7.51 -4.81
CA ALA A 3 -9.57 7.75 -5.94
C ALA A 3 -9.92 6.93 -7.22
N PRO A 4 -10.25 5.62 -7.15
CA PRO A 4 -10.68 4.87 -8.33
C PRO A 4 -11.96 5.40 -8.98
N LYS A 5 -12.95 5.86 -8.18
CA LYS A 5 -14.18 6.51 -8.68
C LYS A 5 -13.88 7.73 -9.57
N TYR A 6 -12.81 8.46 -9.24
CA TYR A 6 -12.40 9.67 -9.96
C TYR A 6 -11.22 9.44 -10.91
N ASN A 7 -10.82 8.19 -11.11
CA ASN A 7 -9.69 7.79 -11.96
C ASN A 7 -8.36 8.43 -11.54
N TYR A 8 -8.18 8.72 -10.25
CA TYR A 8 -6.92 9.23 -9.69
C TYR A 8 -6.03 8.11 -9.19
N ALA A 9 -4.74 8.35 -9.31
CA ALA A 9 -3.68 7.45 -8.93
C ALA A 9 -2.63 8.11 -8.05
N ASP A 10 -2.04 7.31 -7.18
CA ASP A 10 -0.83 7.69 -6.47
C ASP A 10 0.39 7.38 -7.36
N PRO A 11 1.23 8.37 -7.69
CA PRO A 11 2.38 8.16 -8.58
C PRO A 11 3.43 7.21 -8.00
N VAL A 12 3.71 7.30 -6.69
CA VAL A 12 4.58 6.39 -5.92
C VAL A 12 4.37 6.66 -4.42
N ASP A 13 3.77 5.72 -3.68
CA ASP A 13 3.68 5.69 -2.21
C ASP A 13 3.51 7.06 -1.52
N GLY A 14 2.54 7.84 -1.97
CA GLY A 14 2.13 9.10 -1.37
C GLY A 14 2.97 10.30 -1.76
N LEU A 15 3.71 10.27 -2.90
CA LEU A 15 4.65 11.26 -3.47
C LEU A 15 4.43 12.71 -3.00
N TYR A 16 4.80 12.98 -1.75
CA TYR A 16 4.61 14.27 -1.06
C TYR A 16 3.18 14.84 -1.16
N GLY A 17 2.17 13.96 -1.18
CA GLY A 17 0.76 14.33 -1.28
C GLY A 17 0.34 14.80 -2.67
N LEU A 18 1.01 14.35 -3.72
CA LEU A 18 0.61 14.57 -5.11
C LEU A 18 -0.11 13.35 -5.68
N THR A 19 -1.02 13.58 -6.62
CA THR A 19 -1.77 12.57 -7.37
C THR A 19 -1.91 13.02 -8.83
N TYR A 20 -2.37 12.15 -9.71
CA TYR A 20 -2.64 12.47 -11.11
C TYR A 20 -3.78 11.59 -11.62
N LYS A 21 -4.37 11.95 -12.74
CA LYS A 21 -5.39 11.11 -13.39
C LYS A 21 -4.74 10.03 -14.23
N LEU A 22 -5.23 8.79 -14.12
CA LEU A 22 -4.69 7.64 -14.84
C LEU A 22 -4.82 7.72 -16.35
N ASP A 23 -5.84 8.43 -16.83
CA ASP A 23 -6.10 8.65 -18.25
C ASP A 23 -5.41 9.90 -18.81
N ASP A 24 -4.67 10.67 -17.99
CA ASP A 24 -3.94 11.84 -18.46
C ASP A 24 -2.59 11.40 -19.07
N PRO A 25 -2.40 11.51 -20.39
CA PRO A 25 -1.13 11.14 -21.02
C PRO A 25 0.04 12.03 -20.59
N ALA A 26 -0.24 13.25 -20.08
CA ALA A 26 0.77 14.14 -19.52
C ALA A 26 1.07 13.85 -18.05
N MET A 27 0.30 12.96 -17.40
CA MET A 27 0.44 12.61 -15.99
C MET A 27 0.52 13.84 -15.09
N LYS A 28 -0.34 14.84 -15.33
CA LYS A 28 -0.27 16.13 -14.66
C LYS A 28 -0.52 15.96 -13.17
N LEU A 29 0.50 16.28 -12.38
CA LEU A 29 0.47 16.19 -10.94
C LEU A 29 -0.39 17.30 -10.35
N VAL A 30 -1.26 16.91 -9.43
CA VAL A 30 -2.11 17.81 -8.65
C VAL A 30 -1.99 17.48 -7.15
N PRO A 31 -2.03 18.49 -6.27
CA PRO A 31 -2.08 18.25 -4.84
C PRO A 31 -3.36 17.52 -4.45
N VAL A 32 -3.24 16.46 -3.65
CA VAL A 32 -4.38 15.61 -3.23
C VAL A 32 -5.52 16.43 -2.64
N GLU A 33 -5.22 17.40 -1.77
CA GLU A 33 -6.20 18.26 -1.11
C GLU A 33 -6.96 19.20 -2.04
N GLN A 34 -6.52 19.36 -3.29
CA GLN A 34 -7.16 20.19 -4.31
C GLN A 34 -8.01 19.37 -5.29
N THR A 35 -8.19 18.07 -5.04
CA THR A 35 -9.00 17.19 -5.88
C THR A 35 -10.46 17.09 -5.40
N ASP A 36 -11.36 16.84 -6.34
CA ASP A 36 -12.78 16.64 -6.04
C ASP A 36 -13.01 15.42 -5.14
N TRP A 37 -12.21 14.36 -5.32
CA TRP A 37 -12.33 13.15 -4.50
C TRP A 37 -11.92 13.41 -3.05
N TYR A 38 -10.92 14.26 -2.80
CA TYR A 38 -10.53 14.63 -1.45
C TYR A 38 -11.62 15.47 -0.78
N LYS A 39 -12.21 16.41 -1.50
CA LYS A 39 -13.36 17.17 -1.00
C LYS A 39 -14.52 16.25 -0.60
N GLU A 40 -14.90 15.32 -1.47
CA GLU A 40 -15.95 14.34 -1.17
C GLU A 40 -15.58 13.46 0.04
N ALA A 41 -14.32 13.02 0.14
CA ALA A 41 -13.84 12.24 1.27
C ALA A 41 -13.97 13.00 2.61
N VAL A 42 -13.61 14.28 2.63
CA VAL A 42 -13.78 15.16 3.79
C VAL A 42 -15.26 15.34 4.14
N THR A 43 -16.13 15.50 3.14
CA THR A 43 -17.59 15.59 3.36
C THR A 43 -18.14 14.32 4.00
N TRP A 44 -17.76 13.13 3.50
CA TRP A 44 -18.18 11.86 4.09
C TRP A 44 -17.59 11.64 5.48
N ALA A 45 -16.31 11.96 5.69
CA ALA A 45 -15.69 11.85 6.99
C ALA A 45 -16.44 12.68 8.04
N LYS A 46 -16.78 13.94 7.71
CA LYS A 46 -17.58 14.81 8.59
C LYS A 46 -18.95 14.21 8.89
N LYS A 47 -19.66 13.74 7.86
CA LYS A 47 -20.97 13.12 8.02
C LYS A 47 -20.90 11.89 8.93
N TRP A 48 -19.96 11.00 8.70
CA TRP A 48 -19.78 9.78 9.49
C TRP A 48 -19.33 10.06 10.92
N ALA A 49 -18.53 11.09 11.15
CA ALA A 49 -18.17 11.53 12.49
C ALA A 49 -19.39 12.09 13.25
N ASP A 50 -20.22 12.92 12.60
CA ASP A 50 -21.44 13.47 13.19
C ASP A 50 -22.49 12.41 13.50
N GLU A 51 -22.58 11.38 12.65
CA GLU A 51 -23.49 10.25 12.81
C GLU A 51 -22.94 9.18 13.79
N GLY A 52 -21.72 9.37 14.33
CA GLY A 52 -21.09 8.44 15.27
C GLY A 52 -20.65 7.12 14.66
N ILE A 53 -20.50 7.05 13.34
CA ILE A 53 -20.05 5.87 12.60
C ILE A 53 -18.53 5.71 12.73
N ILE A 54 -17.79 6.81 12.70
CA ILE A 54 -16.34 6.84 12.91
C ILE A 54 -16.06 7.32 14.34
N PRO A 55 -15.25 6.59 15.14
CA PRO A 55 -14.85 7.06 16.45
C PRO A 55 -14.08 8.38 16.33
N THR A 56 -14.47 9.37 17.13
CA THR A 56 -13.87 10.72 17.07
C THR A 56 -12.58 10.83 17.89
N ASP A 57 -12.23 9.79 18.66
CA ASP A 57 -11.01 9.65 19.45
C ASP A 57 -9.85 8.99 18.68
N LEU A 58 -10.03 8.69 17.38
CA LEU A 58 -9.00 8.05 16.52
C LEU A 58 -7.67 8.82 16.42
N MET A 59 -7.65 10.13 16.70
CA MET A 59 -6.39 10.89 16.78
C MET A 59 -5.55 10.57 18.01
N ILE A 60 -6.18 10.06 19.07
CA ILE A 60 -5.58 9.83 20.39
C ILE A 60 -5.39 8.33 20.63
N ASN A 61 -6.34 7.52 20.15
CA ASN A 61 -6.31 6.08 20.33
C ASN A 61 -5.34 5.41 19.34
N ARG A 62 -4.16 5.04 19.83
CA ARG A 62 -3.12 4.31 19.08
C ARG A 62 -3.42 2.81 18.93
N ASP A 63 -4.40 2.29 19.67
CA ASP A 63 -4.78 0.88 19.64
C ASP A 63 -5.81 0.57 18.54
N ALA A 64 -6.15 1.55 17.69
CA ALA A 64 -7.06 1.40 16.55
C ALA A 64 -6.58 0.41 15.46
N HIS A 65 -5.44 -0.25 15.65
CA HIS A 65 -5.06 -1.45 14.89
C HIS A 65 -5.88 -2.69 15.27
N ALA A 66 -6.71 -2.61 16.31
CA ALA A 66 -7.52 -3.71 16.79
C ALA A 66 -8.85 -3.86 16.02
N GLY A 67 -8.77 -4.11 14.72
CA GLY A 67 -9.88 -4.73 13.99
C GLY A 67 -10.17 -6.16 14.47
N GLU A 68 -9.26 -6.75 15.25
CA GLU A 68 -9.31 -8.15 15.65
C GLU A 68 -9.79 -8.39 17.09
N SER A 69 -9.99 -7.35 17.92
CA SER A 69 -10.29 -7.54 19.35
C SER A 69 -11.58 -6.89 19.86
N SER A 70 -12.51 -6.54 18.97
CA SER A 70 -13.82 -6.02 19.40
C SER A 70 -14.96 -6.73 18.67
N ASN A 71 -16.08 -6.96 19.37
CA ASN A 71 -17.34 -7.46 18.80
C ASN A 71 -18.00 -6.45 17.82
N LEU A 72 -17.20 -5.60 17.17
CA LEU A 72 -17.63 -4.60 16.21
C LEU A 72 -17.56 -5.19 14.80
N LYS A 73 -18.58 -4.92 13.99
CA LYS A 73 -18.51 -5.14 12.55
C LYS A 73 -17.58 -4.07 11.96
N VAL A 74 -16.33 -4.42 11.74
CA VAL A 74 -15.36 -3.51 11.13
C VAL A 74 -15.52 -3.56 9.61
N VAL A 75 -15.92 -2.45 8.99
CA VAL A 75 -15.78 -2.26 7.55
C VAL A 75 -14.39 -1.68 7.31
N GLY A 76 -13.47 -2.52 6.85
CA GLY A 76 -12.11 -2.14 6.50
C GLY A 76 -11.88 -2.13 4.99
N PHE A 77 -10.86 -1.41 4.54
CA PHE A 77 -10.36 -1.48 3.17
C PHE A 77 -9.10 -2.32 3.16
N ASN A 78 -9.08 -3.36 2.35
CA ASN A 78 -7.93 -4.23 2.18
C ASN A 78 -7.52 -4.28 0.71
N SER A 79 -6.27 -4.68 0.46
CA SER A 79 -5.80 -4.91 -0.91
C SER A 79 -6.40 -6.20 -1.49
N ASN A 80 -6.42 -6.30 -2.81
CA ASN A 80 -6.70 -7.55 -3.52
C ASN A 80 -5.82 -8.74 -3.05
N GLU A 81 -4.58 -8.50 -2.61
CA GLU A 81 -3.72 -9.56 -2.06
C GLU A 81 -4.32 -10.17 -0.79
N TYR A 82 -4.49 -9.36 0.27
CA TYR A 82 -5.04 -9.80 1.56
C TYR A 82 -6.41 -10.47 1.44
N ILE A 83 -7.32 -9.96 0.62
CA ILE A 83 -8.66 -10.55 0.51
C ILE A 83 -8.69 -11.90 -0.21
N ASN A 84 -7.62 -12.31 -0.91
CA ASN A 84 -7.56 -13.61 -1.58
C ASN A 84 -6.79 -14.67 -0.78
N PHE A 85 -6.27 -14.31 0.40
CA PHE A 85 -5.61 -15.25 1.30
C PHE A 85 -6.54 -15.68 2.44
N ASN A 86 -6.32 -16.90 2.93
CA ASN A 86 -7.13 -17.52 3.98
C ASN A 86 -6.97 -16.83 5.34
N ASP A 87 -5.92 -16.03 5.55
CA ASP A 87 -5.78 -15.16 6.72
C ASP A 87 -7.03 -14.26 6.89
N PHE A 88 -7.63 -13.85 5.76
CA PHE A 88 -8.89 -13.12 5.71
C PHE A 88 -10.09 -14.03 5.36
N LEU A 89 -10.10 -14.66 4.19
CA LEU A 89 -11.28 -15.41 3.71
C LEU A 89 -11.49 -16.79 4.37
N GLY A 90 -10.51 -17.31 5.10
CA GLY A 90 -10.66 -18.57 5.82
C GLY A 90 -11.65 -18.50 6.98
N LYS A 91 -12.12 -17.29 7.34
CA LYS A 91 -13.08 -17.02 8.40
C LYS A 91 -14.50 -16.88 7.82
N PRO A 92 -15.46 -17.77 8.15
CA PRO A 92 -16.81 -17.76 7.56
C PRO A 92 -17.60 -16.45 7.72
N GLU A 93 -17.26 -15.64 8.72
CA GLU A 93 -17.84 -14.34 9.01
C GLU A 93 -17.31 -13.20 8.11
N ASN A 94 -16.22 -13.45 7.37
CA ASN A 94 -15.59 -12.45 6.52
C ASN A 94 -16.18 -12.46 5.11
N PHE A 95 -16.53 -11.27 4.64
CA PHE A 95 -17.01 -11.02 3.29
C PHE A 95 -16.29 -9.79 2.74
N TYR A 96 -16.15 -9.74 1.42
CA TYR A 96 -15.69 -8.55 0.73
C TYR A 96 -16.62 -8.21 -0.43
N SER A 97 -16.57 -6.96 -0.84
CA SER A 97 -17.17 -6.49 -2.08
C SER A 97 -16.22 -5.49 -2.71
N GLU A 98 -16.07 -5.55 -4.01
CA GLU A 98 -15.33 -4.56 -4.77
C GLU A 98 -16.16 -3.27 -4.89
N LEU A 99 -15.59 -2.14 -4.48
CA LEU A 99 -16.33 -0.87 -4.43
C LEU A 99 -16.52 -0.24 -5.83
N TYR A 100 -15.55 -0.45 -6.73
CA TYR A 100 -15.52 0.17 -8.05
C TYR A 100 -15.10 -0.84 -9.14
N PRO A 101 -15.87 -1.93 -9.36
CA PRO A 101 -15.46 -3.00 -10.28
C PRO A 101 -15.15 -2.52 -11.71
N GLU A 102 -15.81 -1.44 -12.15
CA GLU A 102 -15.59 -0.82 -13.46
C GLU A 102 -14.51 0.29 -13.44
N GLY A 103 -13.92 0.57 -12.28
CA GLY A 103 -12.88 1.58 -12.09
C GLY A 103 -11.53 1.08 -12.58
N ASN A 104 -10.65 2.02 -12.95
CA ASN A 104 -9.26 1.69 -13.21
C ASN A 104 -8.49 1.59 -11.89
N TYR A 105 -7.61 0.59 -11.83
CA TYR A 105 -6.74 0.33 -10.69
C TYR A 105 -5.29 0.43 -11.13
N LEU A 106 -4.44 0.98 -10.26
CA LEU A 106 -3.01 0.88 -10.46
C LEU A 106 -2.50 -0.49 -10.01
N ARG A 107 -1.77 -1.16 -10.91
CA ARG A 107 -0.86 -2.23 -10.52
C ARG A 107 0.19 -1.66 -9.59
N ARG A 108 0.40 -2.35 -8.47
CA ARG A 108 1.47 -2.04 -7.54
C ARG A 108 2.81 -2.06 -8.29
N SER A 109 3.67 -1.09 -8.00
CA SER A 109 5.01 -1.04 -8.61
C SER A 109 5.77 -2.32 -8.31
N PRO A 110 6.53 -2.89 -9.27
CA PRO A 110 7.42 -4.02 -9.02
C PRO A 110 8.46 -3.75 -7.92
N LEU A 111 8.68 -2.47 -7.58
CA LEU A 111 9.62 -2.05 -6.54
C LEU A 111 9.06 -2.18 -5.12
N ALA A 112 7.79 -2.55 -4.96
CA ALA A 112 7.15 -2.58 -3.64
C ALA A 112 7.65 -3.70 -2.70
N ASN A 113 8.30 -4.74 -3.26
CA ASN A 113 8.96 -5.82 -2.52
C ASN A 113 10.49 -5.79 -2.72
N MET A 114 11.07 -4.61 -2.95
CA MET A 114 12.50 -4.47 -3.18
C MET A 114 13.31 -4.75 -1.92
N MET A 115 14.41 -5.48 -2.08
CA MET A 115 15.47 -5.61 -1.09
C MET A 115 16.66 -4.75 -1.48
N ALA A 116 17.31 -4.13 -0.50
CA ALA A 116 18.49 -3.29 -0.73
C ALA A 116 19.66 -3.73 0.16
N ILE A 117 20.86 -3.72 -0.42
CA ILE A 117 22.11 -3.89 0.34
C ILE A 117 22.54 -2.53 0.84
N ASN A 118 22.82 -2.43 2.15
CA ASN A 118 23.36 -1.21 2.73
C ASN A 118 24.70 -0.86 2.07
N LYS A 119 24.87 0.39 1.63
CA LYS A 119 26.14 0.87 1.03
C LYS A 119 27.36 0.70 1.95
N ASN A 120 27.15 0.61 3.26
CA ASN A 120 28.17 0.42 4.28
C ASN A 120 28.32 -1.06 4.70
N ALA A 121 27.67 -2.00 4.00
CA ALA A 121 27.81 -3.42 4.30
C ALA A 121 29.29 -3.83 4.21
N LYS A 122 29.75 -4.65 5.15
CA LYS A 122 31.15 -5.12 5.17
C LYS A 122 31.45 -6.13 4.06
N ASN A 123 30.45 -6.88 3.61
CA ASN A 123 30.55 -7.91 2.58
C ASN A 123 29.34 -7.85 1.61
N PRO A 124 29.17 -6.74 0.85
CA PRO A 124 28.00 -6.57 -0.03
C PRO A 124 27.91 -7.66 -1.09
N GLU A 125 29.03 -8.17 -1.58
CA GLU A 125 29.10 -9.27 -2.55
C GLU A 125 28.56 -10.59 -1.99
N ARG A 126 28.76 -10.86 -0.69
CA ARG A 126 28.20 -12.06 -0.04
C ARG A 126 26.70 -11.94 0.18
N ALA A 127 26.23 -10.74 0.53
CA ALA A 127 24.79 -10.47 0.61
C ALA A 127 24.13 -10.64 -0.77
N LEU A 128 24.77 -10.16 -1.83
CA LEU A 128 24.29 -10.35 -3.20
C LEU A 128 24.26 -11.83 -3.59
N MET A 129 25.33 -12.58 -3.29
CA MET A 129 25.37 -14.03 -3.55
C MET A 129 24.23 -14.77 -2.85
N PHE A 130 23.93 -14.44 -1.59
CA PHE A 130 22.79 -15.03 -0.87
C PHE A 130 21.45 -14.67 -1.53
N MET A 131 21.25 -13.41 -1.94
CA MET A 131 20.02 -13.00 -2.62
C MET A 131 19.84 -13.67 -3.99
N ASP A 132 20.95 -13.90 -4.72
CA ASP A 132 20.95 -14.66 -5.98
C ASP A 132 20.53 -16.11 -5.73
N MET A 133 21.13 -16.78 -4.74
CA MET A 133 20.73 -18.13 -4.35
C MET A 133 19.26 -18.21 -3.92
N MET A 134 18.77 -17.23 -3.16
CA MET A 134 17.35 -17.13 -2.79
C MET A 134 16.41 -16.96 -4.00
N ALA A 135 16.92 -16.53 -5.15
CA ALA A 135 16.14 -16.41 -6.38
C ALA A 135 16.21 -17.64 -7.29
N THR A 136 17.16 -18.56 -7.05
CA THR A 136 17.43 -19.69 -7.96
C THR A 136 17.41 -21.07 -7.31
N ASP A 137 17.67 -21.18 -6.01
CA ASP A 137 17.79 -22.44 -5.27
C ASP A 137 16.53 -22.70 -4.44
N GLN A 138 15.74 -23.70 -4.87
CA GLN A 138 14.51 -24.07 -4.19
C GLN A 138 14.74 -24.58 -2.76
N SER A 139 15.80 -25.35 -2.52
CA SER A 139 16.04 -25.92 -1.19
C SER A 139 16.44 -24.86 -0.19
N LEU A 140 17.27 -23.89 -0.58
CA LEU A 140 17.58 -22.73 0.24
C LEU A 140 16.33 -21.87 0.48
N TYR A 141 15.57 -21.61 -0.58
CA TYR A 141 14.32 -20.85 -0.50
C TYR A 141 13.35 -21.48 0.51
N ASP A 142 13.07 -22.77 0.37
CA ASP A 142 12.15 -23.49 1.26
C ASP A 142 12.66 -23.49 2.71
N MET A 143 13.98 -23.62 2.91
CA MET A 143 14.58 -23.58 4.25
C MET A 143 14.44 -22.21 4.92
N VAL A 144 14.62 -21.10 4.19
CA VAL A 144 14.51 -19.75 4.74
C VAL A 144 13.05 -19.38 5.01
N LEU A 145 12.14 -19.76 4.12
CA LEU A 145 10.72 -19.40 4.24
C LEU A 145 10.00 -20.28 5.25
N PHE A 146 10.23 -21.60 5.22
CA PHE A 146 9.43 -22.58 5.95
C PHE A 146 10.20 -23.32 7.05
N GLY A 147 11.54 -23.29 7.03
CA GLY A 147 12.38 -23.96 8.02
C GLY A 147 12.69 -25.42 7.68
N ILE A 148 12.51 -26.32 8.64
CA ILE A 148 12.87 -27.74 8.54
C ILE A 148 11.59 -28.59 8.43
N GLU A 149 11.49 -29.39 7.35
CA GLU A 149 10.40 -30.34 7.15
C GLU A 149 10.30 -31.34 8.32
N GLY A 150 9.08 -31.56 8.82
CA GLY A 150 8.79 -32.37 10.00
C GLY A 150 8.99 -31.65 11.34
N LYS A 151 9.55 -30.43 11.36
CA LYS A 151 9.75 -29.65 12.59
C LYS A 151 9.00 -28.33 12.59
N THR A 152 9.08 -27.56 11.51
CA THR A 152 8.44 -26.24 11.39
C THR A 152 7.35 -26.23 10.32
N TYR A 153 7.36 -27.19 9.40
CA TYR A 153 6.28 -27.44 8.45
C TYR A 153 6.21 -28.92 8.07
N VAL A 154 5.07 -29.36 7.56
CA VAL A 154 4.89 -30.65 6.89
C VAL A 154 4.20 -30.44 5.55
N LYS A 155 4.38 -31.37 4.61
CA LYS A 155 3.72 -31.33 3.30
C LYS A 155 2.37 -32.04 3.38
N ASN A 156 1.33 -31.38 2.90
CA ASN A 156 0.01 -31.93 2.66
C ASN A 156 -0.33 -31.80 1.17
N GLY A 157 0.07 -32.80 0.38
CA GLY A 157 0.15 -32.67 -1.07
C GLY A 157 1.14 -31.57 -1.46
N ASP A 158 0.72 -30.64 -2.31
CA ASP A 158 1.51 -29.48 -2.75
C ASP A 158 1.48 -28.31 -1.75
N THR A 159 0.67 -28.41 -0.69
CA THR A 159 0.48 -27.34 0.30
C THR A 159 1.34 -27.60 1.54
N PHE A 160 2.07 -26.58 1.98
CA PHE A 160 2.83 -26.65 3.22
C PHE A 160 1.94 -26.17 4.38
N VAL A 161 1.95 -26.94 5.48
CA VAL A 161 1.12 -26.67 6.66
C VAL A 161 1.96 -26.77 7.93
N TYR A 162 1.49 -26.15 9.01
CA TYR A 162 2.14 -26.32 10.31
C TYR A 162 2.02 -27.78 10.78
N PRO A 163 3.04 -28.31 11.48
CA PRO A 163 2.92 -29.60 12.16
C PRO A 163 1.81 -29.56 13.23
N GLU A 164 1.34 -30.73 13.63
CA GLU A 164 0.34 -30.85 14.69
C GLU A 164 0.80 -30.14 15.98
N GLY A 165 -0.09 -29.32 16.56
CA GLY A 165 0.19 -28.55 17.77
C GLY A 165 0.97 -27.25 17.55
N MET A 166 1.27 -26.89 16.29
CA MET A 166 1.92 -25.62 15.93
C MET A 166 0.97 -24.73 15.11
N THR A 167 1.15 -23.43 15.25
CA THR A 167 0.37 -22.37 14.59
C THR A 167 1.29 -21.22 14.17
N ALA A 168 0.76 -20.26 13.41
CA ALA A 168 1.48 -19.03 13.08
C ALA A 168 1.91 -18.21 14.31
N GLU A 169 1.23 -18.36 15.46
CA GLU A 169 1.55 -17.65 16.70
C GLU A 169 2.72 -18.30 17.47
N THR A 170 2.99 -19.57 17.19
CA THR A 170 3.98 -20.39 17.90
C THR A 170 5.19 -20.76 17.03
N SER A 171 5.14 -20.45 15.74
CA SER A 171 6.23 -20.65 14.79
C SER A 171 6.94 -19.33 14.44
N ASN A 172 8.24 -19.40 14.19
CA ASN A 172 9.02 -18.29 13.61
C ASN A 172 9.22 -18.44 12.08
N TYR A 173 8.67 -19.49 11.48
CA TYR A 173 8.73 -19.81 10.06
C TYR A 173 7.34 -19.96 9.49
N MET A 174 7.23 -19.92 8.16
CA MET A 174 5.98 -19.84 7.40
C MET A 174 5.23 -18.55 7.77
N ASP A 175 5.04 -17.67 6.79
CA ASP A 175 4.27 -16.42 7.00
C ASP A 175 4.89 -15.40 7.97
N TRP A 176 6.21 -15.45 8.14
CA TRP A 176 6.94 -14.50 8.96
C TRP A 176 7.03 -13.11 8.31
N GLN A 177 7.05 -12.06 9.15
CA GLN A 177 7.03 -10.67 8.70
C GLN A 177 8.30 -10.28 7.93
N GLY A 178 8.15 -9.78 6.71
CA GLY A 178 9.25 -9.40 5.82
C GLY A 178 9.53 -10.41 4.70
N GLN A 179 8.91 -11.60 4.74
CA GLN A 179 9.16 -12.65 3.74
C GLN A 179 8.81 -12.25 2.31
N TRP A 180 7.94 -11.26 2.12
CA TRP A 180 7.51 -10.77 0.80
C TRP A 180 8.66 -10.28 -0.08
N GLY A 181 9.79 -9.84 0.51
CA GLY A 181 11.00 -9.48 -0.25
C GLY A 181 11.65 -10.66 -0.98
N PHE A 182 11.40 -11.88 -0.50
CA PHE A 182 11.95 -13.09 -1.08
C PHE A 182 11.02 -13.76 -2.08
N TRP A 183 9.72 -13.44 -2.14
CA TRP A 183 8.79 -14.12 -3.05
C TRP A 183 9.27 -14.12 -4.50
N ARG A 184 9.25 -15.31 -5.11
CA ARG A 184 9.54 -15.54 -6.53
C ARG A 184 8.50 -16.50 -7.08
N ASP A 185 7.84 -16.11 -8.17
CA ASP A 185 6.73 -16.88 -8.76
C ASP A 185 7.11 -18.33 -9.08
N ASN A 186 8.38 -18.58 -9.43
CA ASN A 186 8.90 -19.90 -9.75
C ASN A 186 9.29 -20.76 -8.53
N LEU A 187 9.41 -20.17 -7.33
CA LEU A 187 9.85 -20.86 -6.12
C LEU A 187 8.80 -20.92 -5.00
N VAL A 188 7.81 -20.01 -5.01
CA VAL A 188 6.76 -19.95 -3.98
C VAL A 188 6.02 -21.29 -3.87
N ARG A 189 5.70 -21.66 -2.63
CA ARG A 189 4.88 -22.83 -2.29
C ARG A 189 3.52 -22.37 -1.77
N PRO A 190 2.42 -23.03 -2.16
CA PRO A 190 1.15 -22.88 -1.48
C PRO A 190 1.28 -23.22 0.00
N THR A 191 0.64 -22.43 0.85
CA THR A 191 0.50 -22.72 2.29
C THR A 191 -0.98 -22.77 2.66
N GLN A 192 -1.28 -23.18 3.90
CA GLN A 192 -2.64 -23.13 4.43
C GLN A 192 -3.26 -21.71 4.42
N SER A 193 -2.43 -20.68 4.57
CA SER A 193 -2.82 -19.25 4.56
C SER A 193 -2.82 -18.68 3.14
N ARG A 194 -1.81 -19.02 2.34
CA ARG A 194 -1.57 -18.51 0.97
C ARG A 194 -1.74 -19.65 -0.01
N THR A 195 -2.98 -19.99 -0.31
CA THR A 195 -3.34 -21.14 -1.15
C THR A 195 -2.96 -20.91 -2.62
N ALA A 196 -2.85 -22.00 -3.38
CA ALA A 196 -2.65 -21.93 -4.84
C ALA A 196 -3.76 -21.14 -5.54
N GLU A 197 -5.01 -21.31 -5.08
CA GLU A 197 -6.16 -20.55 -5.57
C GLU A 197 -6.05 -19.06 -5.24
N GLY A 198 -5.64 -18.70 -4.02
CA GLY A 198 -5.42 -17.31 -3.64
C GLY A 198 -4.38 -16.62 -4.52
N TRP A 199 -3.24 -17.26 -4.76
CA TRP A 199 -2.23 -16.76 -5.71
C TRP A 199 -2.77 -16.62 -7.13
N LYS A 200 -3.56 -17.60 -7.60
CA LYS A 200 -4.21 -17.55 -8.91
C LYS A 200 -5.16 -16.36 -9.01
N ASN A 201 -6.01 -16.13 -8.01
CA ASN A 201 -6.97 -15.03 -8.01
C ASN A 201 -6.28 -13.66 -8.01
N ILE A 202 -5.16 -13.54 -7.29
CA ILE A 202 -4.32 -12.32 -7.32
C ILE A 202 -3.76 -12.07 -8.71
N ALA A 203 -3.25 -13.13 -9.37
CA ALA A 203 -2.73 -13.04 -10.73
C ALA A 203 -3.84 -12.68 -11.74
N ASP A 204 -5.00 -13.32 -11.64
CA ASP A 204 -6.16 -13.04 -12.51
C ASP A 204 -6.62 -11.59 -12.38
N PHE A 205 -6.79 -11.08 -11.14
CA PHE A 205 -7.15 -9.69 -10.88
C PHE A 205 -6.11 -8.72 -11.46
N THR A 206 -4.82 -9.02 -11.26
CA THR A 206 -3.72 -8.20 -11.79
C THR A 206 -3.73 -8.15 -13.32
N ASN A 207 -4.22 -9.20 -13.99
CA ASN A 207 -4.28 -9.29 -15.44
C ASN A 207 -5.57 -8.74 -16.07
N GLN A 208 -6.51 -8.23 -15.26
CA GLN A 208 -7.72 -7.59 -15.77
C GLN A 208 -7.39 -6.32 -16.60
N PRO A 209 -8.22 -5.98 -17.61
CA PRO A 209 -7.96 -4.85 -18.51
C PRO A 209 -7.97 -3.49 -17.81
N ASN A 210 -8.72 -3.34 -16.72
CA ASN A 210 -8.77 -2.14 -15.88
C ASN A 210 -7.63 -2.08 -14.84
N SER A 211 -6.73 -3.06 -14.81
CA SER A 211 -5.52 -3.06 -13.98
C SER A 211 -4.35 -2.45 -14.78
N LEU A 212 -4.06 -1.19 -14.53
CA LEU A 212 -3.16 -0.36 -15.34
C LEU A 212 -1.77 -0.24 -14.71
N VAL A 213 -0.73 -0.20 -15.55
CA VAL A 213 0.63 0.15 -15.12
C VAL A 213 0.80 1.66 -15.24
N SER A 214 1.35 2.29 -14.20
CA SER A 214 1.61 3.74 -14.22
C SER A 214 2.67 4.10 -15.26
N GLY A 215 2.47 5.19 -16.00
CA GLY A 215 3.53 5.79 -16.82
C GLY A 215 4.74 6.22 -15.96
N LEU A 216 4.49 6.55 -14.69
CA LEU A 216 5.49 6.93 -13.70
C LEU A 216 6.09 5.74 -12.94
N THR A 217 5.82 4.49 -13.33
CA THR A 217 6.51 3.33 -12.73
C THR A 217 8.02 3.47 -12.87
N GLY A 218 8.72 3.44 -11.74
CA GLY A 218 10.17 3.64 -11.63
C GLY A 218 10.63 5.10 -11.50
N PHE A 219 9.70 6.05 -11.41
CA PHE A 219 10.03 7.47 -11.21
C PHE A 219 10.35 7.78 -9.75
N PHE A 220 11.54 8.32 -9.49
CA PHE A 220 11.96 8.78 -8.17
C PHE A 220 12.52 10.19 -8.26
N PRO A 221 11.73 11.22 -7.95
CA PRO A 221 12.22 12.59 -8.03
C PRO A 221 13.24 12.85 -6.92
N THR A 222 14.26 13.61 -7.28
CA THR A 222 15.16 14.22 -6.29
C THR A 222 14.45 15.39 -5.61
N THR A 223 14.68 15.54 -4.32
CA THR A 223 13.98 16.55 -3.49
C THR A 223 14.89 17.64 -2.95
N ASP A 224 16.17 17.65 -3.32
CA ASP A 224 17.19 18.52 -2.72
C ASP A 224 16.82 20.02 -2.72
N THR A 225 16.10 20.50 -3.72
CA THR A 225 15.68 21.90 -3.87
C THR A 225 14.35 22.24 -3.19
N ILE A 226 13.61 21.23 -2.71
CA ILE A 226 12.24 21.34 -2.17
C ILE A 226 12.05 20.64 -0.80
N LYS A 227 13.13 20.20 -0.14
CA LYS A 227 13.05 19.49 1.16
C LYS A 227 12.31 20.28 2.23
N ASN A 228 12.54 21.60 2.28
CA ASN A 228 11.94 22.46 3.29
C ASN A 228 10.42 22.61 3.09
N GLU A 229 9.98 22.76 1.85
CA GLU A 229 8.59 22.84 1.48
C GLU A 229 7.88 21.51 1.74
N ILE A 230 8.50 20.38 1.40
CA ILE A 230 7.98 19.04 1.70
C ILE A 230 7.78 18.88 3.21
N ALA A 231 8.77 19.22 4.03
CA ALA A 231 8.67 19.10 5.49
C ALA A 231 7.50 19.92 6.07
N LYS A 232 7.32 21.17 5.59
CA LYS A 232 6.18 22.02 5.98
C LYS A 232 4.85 21.40 5.58
N ARG A 233 4.75 20.87 4.37
CA ARG A 233 3.54 20.22 3.85
C ARG A 233 3.18 18.97 4.66
N THR A 234 4.16 18.13 5.01
CA THR A 234 3.98 16.95 5.86
C THR A 234 3.48 17.31 7.26
N ALA A 235 4.00 18.37 7.87
CA ALA A 235 3.52 18.87 9.15
C ALA A 235 2.05 19.31 9.05
N LEU A 236 1.71 20.11 8.03
CA LEU A 236 0.33 20.56 7.80
C LEU A 236 -0.64 19.41 7.50
N THR A 237 -0.21 18.37 6.78
CA THR A 237 -1.03 17.17 6.59
C THR A 237 -1.35 16.50 7.92
N THR A 238 -0.42 16.47 8.87
CA THR A 238 -0.64 15.90 10.19
C THR A 238 -1.53 16.79 11.06
N GLU A 239 -1.27 18.10 11.08
CA GLU A 239 -1.94 19.05 11.97
C GLU A 239 -3.34 19.48 11.50
N ALA A 240 -3.54 19.58 10.19
CA ALA A 240 -4.80 20.08 9.59
C ALA A 240 -5.45 19.06 8.64
N GLY A 241 -4.66 18.28 7.90
CA GLY A 241 -5.16 17.27 6.98
C GLY A 241 -5.85 16.09 7.69
N LYS A 242 -5.23 15.52 8.73
CA LYS A 242 -5.81 14.38 9.48
C LYS A 242 -7.14 14.72 10.14
N PRO A 243 -7.31 15.86 10.86
CA PRO A 243 -8.61 16.25 11.39
C PRO A 243 -9.73 16.33 10.32
N LEU A 244 -9.40 16.81 9.12
CA LEU A 244 -10.34 16.81 7.99
C LEU A 244 -10.74 15.39 7.58
N MET A 245 -9.77 14.49 7.45
CA MET A 245 -10.00 13.10 7.04
C MET A 245 -10.72 12.25 8.09
N TYR A 246 -10.72 12.67 9.36
CA TYR A 246 -11.48 12.04 10.44
C TYR A 246 -12.81 12.76 10.74
N GLY A 247 -13.13 13.85 10.02
CA GLY A 247 -14.39 14.55 10.21
C GLY A 247 -14.53 15.31 11.53
N ILE A 248 -13.46 15.43 12.32
CA ILE A 248 -13.48 16.04 13.66
C ILE A 248 -13.30 17.57 13.64
N VAL A 249 -13.48 18.19 12.47
CA VAL A 249 -13.51 19.64 12.30
C VAL A 249 -14.93 20.17 12.46
N LYS A 250 -15.09 21.41 12.93
CA LYS A 250 -16.43 22.01 13.10
C LYS A 250 -17.14 22.26 11.78
N ASP A 251 -16.42 22.84 10.82
CA ASP A 251 -16.90 23.21 9.49
C ASP A 251 -15.93 22.65 8.45
N ALA A 252 -16.37 21.63 7.72
CA ALA A 252 -15.53 20.87 6.81
C ALA A 252 -15.11 21.68 5.59
N ASP A 253 -16.02 22.47 5.00
CA ASP A 253 -15.73 23.27 3.81
C ASP A 253 -14.76 24.41 4.14
N LYS A 254 -15.00 25.11 5.24
CA LYS A 254 -14.09 26.17 5.70
C LYS A 254 -12.72 25.62 6.06
N ALA A 255 -12.67 24.53 6.83
CA ALA A 255 -11.40 23.93 7.24
C ALA A 255 -10.60 23.39 6.04
N LEU A 256 -11.27 22.85 5.01
CA LEU A 256 -10.63 22.42 3.77
C LEU A 256 -10.04 23.61 2.99
N ALA A 257 -10.80 24.71 2.85
CA ALA A 257 -10.32 25.92 2.19
C ALA A 257 -9.09 26.50 2.90
N ASP A 258 -9.15 26.63 4.23
CA ASP A 258 -8.04 27.09 5.06
C ASP A 258 -6.81 26.17 4.94
N TYR A 259 -7.03 24.84 4.88
CA TYR A 259 -5.96 23.85 4.70
C TYR A 259 -5.28 24.00 3.34
N ILE A 260 -6.04 24.13 2.25
CA ILE A 260 -5.51 24.36 0.90
C ILE A 260 -4.66 25.64 0.86
N GLU A 261 -5.14 26.73 1.48
CA GLU A 261 -4.40 28.00 1.53
C GLU A 261 -3.09 27.86 2.31
N LYS A 262 -3.12 27.19 3.48
CA LYS A 262 -1.92 26.89 4.27
C LYS A 262 -0.91 26.06 3.47
N GLN A 263 -1.38 25.04 2.75
CA GLN A 263 -0.52 24.22 1.90
C GLN A 263 0.12 25.02 0.77
N LYS A 264 -0.62 25.92 0.12
CA LYS A 264 -0.05 26.84 -0.89
C LYS A 264 1.02 27.74 -0.29
N LYS A 265 0.76 28.36 0.86
CA LYS A 265 1.76 29.18 1.59
C LYS A 265 2.99 28.39 2.04
N ALA A 266 2.85 27.08 2.27
CA ALA A 266 3.94 26.18 2.59
C ALA A 266 4.85 25.81 1.40
N GLY A 267 4.46 26.19 0.17
CA GLY A 267 5.26 25.97 -1.04
C GLY A 267 4.77 24.83 -1.93
N THR A 268 3.49 24.44 -1.83
CA THR A 268 2.92 23.36 -2.65
C THR A 268 3.12 23.57 -4.15
N ASP A 269 2.95 24.80 -4.65
CA ASP A 269 3.12 25.08 -6.08
C ASP A 269 4.56 24.86 -6.54
N LYS A 270 5.55 25.13 -5.68
CA LYS A 270 6.97 24.86 -5.94
C LYS A 270 7.25 23.36 -6.00
N ILE A 271 6.65 22.58 -5.09
CA ILE A 271 6.75 21.11 -5.08
C ILE A 271 6.18 20.54 -6.38
N VAL A 272 4.97 20.96 -6.77
CA VAL A 272 4.31 20.51 -8.00
C VAL A 272 5.18 20.84 -9.22
N ALA A 273 5.65 22.08 -9.34
CA ALA A 273 6.45 22.50 -10.50
C ALA A 273 7.76 21.71 -10.63
N GLU A 274 8.49 21.51 -9.53
CA GLU A 274 9.76 20.78 -9.54
C GLU A 274 9.56 19.28 -9.85
N ILE A 275 8.57 18.64 -9.21
CA ILE A 275 8.31 17.22 -9.43
C ILE A 275 7.73 16.99 -10.83
N GLN A 276 6.84 17.86 -11.32
CA GLN A 276 6.31 17.76 -12.68
C GLN A 276 7.43 17.86 -13.72
N LYS A 277 8.35 18.82 -13.56
CA LYS A 277 9.52 18.96 -14.45
C LYS A 277 10.33 17.67 -14.52
N GLN A 278 10.57 17.01 -13.38
CA GLN A 278 11.30 15.75 -13.33
C GLN A 278 10.49 14.60 -13.93
N ALA A 279 9.16 14.57 -13.72
CA ALA A 279 8.25 13.59 -14.30
C ALA A 279 8.21 13.72 -15.83
N ASP A 280 8.11 14.95 -16.36
CA ASP A 280 8.13 15.23 -17.79
C ASP A 280 9.43 14.75 -18.45
N ALA A 281 10.58 15.03 -17.81
CA ALA A 281 11.88 14.56 -18.28
C ALA A 281 11.98 13.02 -18.27
N PHE A 282 11.44 12.38 -17.23
CA PHE A 282 11.40 10.92 -17.11
C PHE A 282 10.52 10.28 -18.20
N LEU A 283 9.33 10.85 -18.45
CA LEU A 283 8.41 10.36 -19.49
C LEU A 283 8.98 10.58 -20.89
N ALA A 284 9.71 11.68 -21.12
CA ALA A 284 10.40 11.93 -22.39
C ALA A 284 11.54 10.93 -22.65
N ALA A 285 12.27 10.50 -21.61
CA ALA A 285 13.35 9.53 -21.75
C ALA A 285 12.89 8.08 -21.98
N LYS A 286 11.60 7.78 -21.76
CA LYS A 286 11.00 6.45 -22.01
C LYS A 286 10.52 6.24 -23.45
N LYS A 287 10.47 7.31 -24.25
CA LYS A 287 10.07 7.26 -25.67
C LYS A 287 11.28 6.96 -26.55
#